data_AF-A0A938UFR2-F1
#
_entry.id   AF-A0A938UFR2-F1
#
_cell.length_a   1.000
_cell.length_b   1.000
_cell.length_c   1.000
_cell.angle_alpha   90.00
_cell.angle_beta   90.00
_cell.angle_gamma   90.00
#
_symmetry.space_group_name_H-M   'P 1'
#
loop_
_entity.id
_entity.type
_entity.pdbx_description
1 polymer ?
#
loop_
_entity_poly.entity_id
_entity_poly.type
_entity_poly.pdbx_seq_one_letter_code
_entity_poly.pdbx_strand_id
1 'polypeptide(L)' 'MWAIIWDDADFIEIPLKTIDEPRFVVIGKILEKHWSAIITYRNEKVRIISVRRSRKEEVEIYES' A
#
# COMPACT_ATOMS: atom_id res chain seq x y z
N MET A 1 -1.61 -10.93 16.96
CA MET A 1 -0.40 -10.62 16.18
C MET A 1 -0.76 -9.49 15.24
N TRP A 2 -0.06 -8.36 15.33
CA TRP A 2 -0.30 -7.20 14.48
C TRP A 2 0.46 -7.43 13.18
N ALA A 3 -0.22 -7.87 12.13
CA ALA A 3 0.41 -8.01 10.82
C ALA A 3 0.11 -6.74 10.02
N ILE A 4 1.15 -6.05 9.57
CA ILE A 4 1.05 -4.82 8.78
C ILE A 4 1.58 -5.04 7.36
N ILE A 5 1.13 -4.22 6.41
CA ILE A 5 1.52 -4.36 5.00
C ILE A 5 3.04 -4.23 4.79
N TRP A 6 3.73 -3.50 5.67
CA TRP A 6 5.18 -3.31 5.66
C TRP A 6 5.97 -4.48 6.24
N ASP A 7 5.32 -5.49 6.83
CA ASP A 7 5.99 -6.73 7.23
C ASP A 7 6.23 -7.66 6.03
N ASP A 8 5.56 -7.41 4.92
CA ASP A 8 5.79 -8.11 3.67
C ASP A 8 7.06 -7.57 3.01
N ALA A 9 8.10 -8.40 2.90
CA ALA A 9 9.37 -7.99 2.31
C ALA A 9 9.26 -7.60 0.83
N ASP A 10 8.22 -8.07 0.15
CA ASP A 10 7.98 -7.85 -1.28
C ASP A 10 6.95 -6.74 -1.55
N PHE A 11 6.63 -5.92 -0.54
CA PHE A 11 5.65 -4.84 -0.73
C PHE A 11 6.10 -3.86 -1.83
N ILE A 12 5.12 -3.37 -2.59
CA ILE A 12 5.36 -2.40 -3.67
C ILE A 12 4.73 -1.08 -3.27
N GLU A 13 5.48 0.01 -3.41
CA GLU A 13 4.97 1.37 -3.27
C GLU A 13 4.93 2.08 -4.63
N ILE A 14 3.76 2.59 -4.99
CA ILE A 14 3.53 3.27 -6.27
C ILE A 14 3.03 4.70 -5.99
N PRO A 15 3.70 5.75 -6.51
CA PRO A 15 3.23 7.12 -6.38
C PRO A 15 1.96 7.33 -7.19
N LEU A 16 0.97 7.98 -6.58
CA LEU A 16 -0.24 8.44 -7.25
C LEU A 16 -0.04 9.88 -7.76
N LYS A 17 -0.60 10.16 -8.94
CA LYS A 17 -0.68 11.53 -9.45
C LYS A 17 -1.70 12.31 -8.63
N THR A 18 -1.23 13.11 -7.69
CA THR A 18 -2.03 14.04 -6.89
C THR A 18 -1.52 15.47 -7.05
N ILE A 19 -2.43 16.44 -7.00
CA ILE A 19 -2.11 17.86 -7.21
C ILE A 19 -1.65 18.55 -5.92
N ASP A 20 -2.20 18.11 -4.78
CA ASP A 20 -2.07 18.80 -3.50
C ASP A 20 -1.01 18.12 -2.61
N GLU A 21 -1.36 16.98 -2.02
CA GLU A 21 -0.46 16.20 -1.17
C GLU A 21 -0.02 14.90 -1.87
N PRO A 22 1.29 14.56 -1.91
CA PRO A 22 1.76 13.29 -2.45
C PRO A 22 1.10 12.10 -1.77
N ARG A 23 0.55 11.18 -2.57
CA ARG A 23 -0.06 9.94 -2.09
C ARG A 23 0.56 8.75 -2.77
N PHE A 24 0.53 7.63 -2.08
CA PHE A 24 1.09 6.38 -2.55
C PHE A 24 0.07 5.26 -2.36
N VAL A 25 0.08 4.30 -3.28
CA VAL A 25 -0.52 2.99 -3.06
C VAL A 25 0.60 2.08 -2.59
N VAL A 26 0.44 1.47 -1.42
CA VAL A 26 1.27 0.36 -0.96
C VAL A 26 0.49 -0.92 -1.19
N ILE A 27 1.08 -1.87 -1.90
CA ILE A 27 0.50 -3.19 -2.19
C ILE A 27 1.36 -4.23 -1.50
N GLY A 28 0.74 -5.15 -0.76
CA GLY A 28 1.47 -6.20 -0.05
C GLY A 28 0.53 -7.31 0.43
N LYS A 29 1.11 -8.42 0.87
CA LYS A 29 0.41 -9.58 1.41
C LYS A 29 0.36 -9.52 2.93
N ILE A 30 -0.85 -9.63 3.48
CA ILE A 30 -1.06 -9.82 4.92
C ILE A 30 -1.87 -11.10 5.08
N LEU A 31 -1.32 -12.06 5.82
CA LEU A 31 -1.95 -13.37 6.05
C LEU A 31 -2.41 -14.03 4.73
N GLU A 32 -1.48 -14.14 3.77
CA GLU A 32 -1.68 -14.75 2.42
C GLU A 32 -2.69 -14.04 1.52
N LYS A 33 -3.13 -12.84 1.89
CA LYS A 33 -4.08 -12.08 1.09
C LYS A 33 -3.50 -10.73 0.70
N HIS A 34 -3.66 -10.31 -0.56
CA HIS A 34 -3.19 -9.00 -1.03
C HIS A 34 -4.04 -7.82 -0.57
N TRP A 35 -3.40 -6.83 0.02
CA TRP A 35 -4.01 -5.58 0.46
C TRP A 35 -3.37 -4.41 -0.25
N SER A 36 -4.16 -3.35 -0.41
CA SER A 36 -3.70 -2.08 -0.93
C SER A 36 -4.05 -0.98 0.06
N ALA A 37 -3.05 -0.22 0.48
CA ALA A 37 -3.19 0.92 1.37
C ALA A 37 -2.88 2.22 0.62
N ILE A 38 -3.78 3.19 0.69
CA ILE A 38 -3.48 4.56 0.26
C ILE A 38 -2.86 5.28 1.45
N ILE A 39 -1.64 5.77 1.27
CA ILE A 39 -0.90 6.49 2.31
C ILE A 39 -0.48 7.87 1.84
N THR A 40 -0.12 8.69 2.82
CA THR A 40 0.68 9.90 2.60
C THR A 40 1.71 10.02 3.72
N TYR A 41 2.82 10.67 3.41
CA TYR A 41 3.88 10.98 4.36
C TYR A 41 3.68 12.40 4.88
N ARG A 42 3.45 12.54 6.19
CA ARG A 42 3.39 13.84 6.87
C ARG A 42 4.43 13.88 7.98
N ASN A 43 5.38 14.79 7.87
CA ASN A 43 6.57 14.79 8.71
C ASN A 43 7.25 13.41 8.64
N GLU A 44 7.67 12.86 9.78
CA GLU A 44 8.29 11.53 9.90
C GLU A 44 7.25 10.42 10.16
N LYS A 45 5.98 10.63 9.78
CA LYS A 45 4.89 9.68 10.04
C LYS A 45 4.15 9.28 8.77
N VAL A 46 3.80 8.00 8.71
CA VAL A 46 2.90 7.45 7.69
C VAL A 46 1.45 7.65 8.13
N ARG A 47 0.66 8.33 7.33
CA ARG A 47 -0.79 8.41 7.51
C ARG A 47 -1.48 7.50 6.52
N ILE A 48 -2.19 6.52 7.05
CA ILE A 48 -3.08 5.66 6.27
C ILE A 48 -4.38 6.43 6.01
N ILE A 49 -4.72 6.62 4.74
CA ILE A 49 -5.94 7.29 4.30
C ILE A 49 -7.05 6.25 4.07
N SER A 50 -6.71 5.12 3.47
CA SER A 50 -7.65 4.04 3.17
C SER A 50 -6.92 2.71 3.05
N VAL A 51 -7.55 1.62 3.46
CA VAL A 51 -7.05 0.26 3.27
C VAL A 51 -8.15 -0.58 2.66
N ARG A 52 -7.81 -1.41 1.67
CA ARG A 52 -8.77 -2.30 0.99
C ARG A 52 -8.10 -3.59 0.54
N ARG A 53 -8.92 -4.57 0.15
CA ARG A 53 -8.48 -5.69 -0.68
C ARG A 53 -7.90 -5.16 -1.99
N SER A 54 -6.77 -5.71 -2.42
CA SER A 54 -6.18 -5.34 -3.70
C SER A 54 -7.13 -5.65 -4.85
N ARG A 55 -7.14 -4.74 -5.83
CA ARG A 55 -7.81 -4.97 -7.10
C ARG A 55 -6.99 -5.94 -7.95
N LYS A 56 -7.63 -6.55 -8.95
CA LYS A 56 -6.95 -7.53 -9.82
C LYS A 56 -5.66 -6.97 -10.44
N GLU A 57 -5.71 -5.75 -10.96
CA GLU A 57 -4.55 -5.05 -11.54
C GLU A 57 -3.41 -4.84 -10.50
N GLU A 58 -3.76 -4.56 -9.24
CA GLU A 58 -2.77 -4.37 -8.17
C GLU A 58 -2.11 -5.70 -7.78
N VAL A 59 -2.87 -6.80 -7.79
CA VAL A 59 -2.33 -8.15 -7.58
C VAL A 59 -1.41 -8.54 -8.73
N GLU A 60 -1.80 -8.25 -9.97
CA GLU A 60 -0.96 -8.52 -11.14
C GLU A 60 0.37 -7.76 -11.06
N ILE A 61 0.35 -6.49 -10.64
CA ILE A 61 1.59 -5.71 -10.43
C ILE A 61 2.47 -6.32 -9.33
N TYR A 62 1.86 -6.79 -8.24
CA TYR A 62 2.60 -7.38 -7.12
C TYR A 62 3.24 -8.74 -7.47
N GLU A 63 2.59 -9.55 -8.30
CA GLU A 63 3.07 -10.89 -8.69
C GLU A 63 3.91 -10.90 -9.97
N SER A 64 4.24 -9.73 -10.55
CA SER A 64 5.04 -9.60 -11.78
C SER A 64 6.54 -9.61 -11.50
#